data_AF-A0A1R1PIK0-F1
#
_entry.id   AF-A0A1R1PIK0-F1
#
_cell.length_a   1.000
_cell.length_b   1.000
_cell.length_c   1.000
_cell.angle_alpha   90.00
_cell.angle_beta   90.00
_cell.angle_gamma   90.00
#
_symmetry.space_group_name_H-M   'P 1'
#
loop_
_entity.id
_entity.type
_entity.pdbx_description
1 polymer ?
#
loop_
_entity_poly.entity_id
_entity_poly.type
_entity_poly.pdbx_seq_one_letter_code
_entity_poly.pdbx_strand_id
1 'polypeptide(L)'
;MGLELHCKASNARVNRGKTVAISIGKPSEIDGFYSVLDKEANFRYLGITFNSYGINQKFMEDILLSNIDAKAKILSKKSMNIRQGTTNKYSFTI
;
A
#
# COMPACT_ATOMS: atom_id res chain seq x y z
N MET A 1 -24.02 0.32 16.07
CA MET A 1 -23.29 0.58 17.35
C MET A 1 -22.39 -0.59 17.85
N GLY A 2 -22.17 -1.67 17.09
CA GLY A 2 -21.44 -2.86 17.59
C GLY A 2 -19.93 -2.67 17.81
N LEU A 3 -19.21 -2.09 16.83
CA LEU A 3 -17.75 -2.00 16.87
C LEU A 3 -17.21 -1.22 18.09
N GLU A 4 -17.85 -0.11 18.44
CA GLU A 4 -17.43 0.71 19.58
C GLU A 4 -17.61 -0.01 20.91
N LEU A 5 -18.67 -0.82 21.03
CA LEU A 5 -18.92 -1.65 22.20
C LEU A 5 -17.83 -2.72 22.35
N HIS A 6 -17.47 -3.40 21.25
CA HIS A 6 -16.39 -4.38 21.25
C HIS A 6 -15.04 -3.75 21.60
N CYS A 7 -14.71 -2.60 21.02
CA CYS A 7 -13.47 -1.89 21.34
C CYS A 7 -13.43 -1.47 22.81
N LYS A 8 -14.54 -0.94 23.36
CA LYS A 8 -14.63 -0.58 24.78
C LYS A 8 -14.41 -1.79 25.69
N ALA A 9 -15.03 -2.93 25.38
CA ALA A 9 -14.86 -4.18 26.14
C ALA A 9 -13.42 -4.70 26.12
N SER A 10 -12.68 -4.49 25.01
CA SER A 10 -11.27 -4.87 24.87
C SER A 10 -10.28 -3.79 25.27
N ASN A 11 -10.73 -2.67 25.85
CA ASN A 11 -9.92 -1.48 26.17
C ASN A 11 -9.10 -0.94 24.96
N ALA A 12 -9.65 -1.09 23.76
CA ALA A 12 -9.10 -0.61 22.50
C ALA A 12 -9.83 0.66 22.04
N ARG A 13 -9.18 1.44 21.16
CA ARG A 13 -9.78 2.65 20.56
C ARG A 13 -9.82 2.50 19.05
N VAL A 14 -10.97 2.82 18.45
CA VAL A 14 -11.12 2.87 17.00
C VAL A 14 -10.42 4.12 16.45
N ASN A 15 -9.55 3.94 15.45
CA ASN A 15 -8.98 5.06 14.71
C ASN A 15 -9.95 5.50 13.61
N ARG A 16 -10.91 6.36 13.97
CA ARG A 16 -11.97 6.82 13.06
C ARG A 16 -11.45 7.46 11.77
N GLY A 17 -10.27 8.10 11.80
CA GLY A 17 -9.67 8.70 10.59
C GLY A 17 -9.11 7.69 9.59
N LYS A 18 -8.90 6.43 10.00
CA LYS A 18 -8.43 5.34 9.14
C LYS A 18 -9.50 4.27 8.90
N THR A 19 -10.57 4.27 9.69
CA THR A 19 -11.65 3.29 9.57
C THR A 19 -12.62 3.70 8.48
N VAL A 20 -12.84 2.80 7.53
CA VAL A 20 -13.84 2.94 6.46
C VAL A 20 -14.76 1.74 6.47
N ALA A 21 -16.02 1.93 6.08
CA ALA A 21 -16.94 0.83 5.83
C ALA A 21 -16.78 0.35 4.38
N ILE A 22 -16.79 -0.96 4.15
CA ILE A 22 -16.80 -1.54 2.80
C ILE A 22 -18.07 -2.35 2.63
N SER A 23 -18.68 -2.26 1.45
CA SER A 23 -19.86 -3.06 1.11
C SER A 23 -19.44 -4.28 0.31
N ILE A 24 -19.52 -5.47 0.92
CA ILE A 24 -19.28 -6.74 0.22
C ILE A 24 -20.64 -7.37 -0.10
N GLY A 25 -20.89 -7.66 -1.39
CA GLY A 25 -22.18 -8.19 -1.85
C GLY A 25 -23.30 -7.15 -1.84
N LYS A 26 -24.49 -7.54 -1.36
CA LYS A 26 -25.67 -6.67 -1.20
C LYS A 26 -26.09 -6.63 0.28
N PRO A 27 -25.33 -5.97 1.17
CA PRO A 27 -25.72 -5.84 2.56
C PRO A 27 -27.03 -5.05 2.65
N SER A 28 -27.97 -5.53 3.48
CA SER A 28 -29.27 -4.89 3.69
C SER A 28 -29.18 -3.59 4.48
N GLU A 29 -28.13 -3.43 5.29
CA GLU A 29 -27.89 -2.26 6.12
C GLU A 29 -26.39 -1.93 6.18
N ILE A 30 -26.06 -0.65 6.00
CA ILE A 30 -24.74 -0.13 6.32
C ILE A 30 -24.93 0.91 7.42
N ASP A 31 -24.42 0.59 8.61
CA ASP A 31 -24.51 1.45 9.78
C ASP A 31 -23.74 2.75 9.47
N GLY A 32 -24.46 3.88 9.34
CA GLY A 32 -23.97 5.14 8.77
C GLY A 32 -22.89 5.89 9.59
N PHE A 33 -22.24 5.21 10.53
CA PHE A 33 -21.23 5.76 11.42
C PHE A 33 -19.85 5.94 10.75
N TYR A 34 -19.57 5.20 9.69
CA TYR A 34 -18.31 5.27 8.96
C TYR A 34 -18.58 5.57 7.48
N SER A 35 -17.72 6.36 6.87
CA SER A 35 -17.77 6.61 5.44
C SER A 35 -17.67 5.29 4.69
N VAL A 36 -18.67 5.02 3.85
CA VAL A 36 -18.67 3.86 2.97
C VAL A 36 -17.72 4.15 1.82
N LEU A 37 -16.77 3.26 1.64
CA LEU A 37 -15.86 3.31 0.51
C LEU A 37 -16.63 3.10 -0.79
N ASP A 38 -16.32 3.91 -1.79
CA ASP A 38 -16.91 3.77 -3.11
C ASP A 38 -16.69 2.36 -3.70
N LYS A 39 -17.64 1.85 -4.48
CA LYS A 39 -17.57 0.51 -5.06
C LYS A 39 -16.38 0.35 -6.00
N GLU A 40 -15.98 1.41 -6.68
CA GLU A 40 -14.84 1.37 -7.61
C GLU A 40 -13.51 1.57 -6.90
N ALA A 41 -13.52 2.02 -5.64
CA ALA A 41 -12.30 2.29 -4.91
C ALA A 41 -11.61 1.01 -4.42
N ASN A 42 -10.28 1.04 -4.48
CA ASN A 42 -9.44 -0.02 -3.94
C ASN A 42 -9.26 0.16 -2.42
N PHE A 43 -9.22 -0.94 -1.67
CA PHE A 43 -8.80 -0.96 -0.27
C PHE A 43 -7.77 -2.06 -0.01
N ARG A 44 -6.95 -1.86 1.02
CA ARG A 44 -5.87 -2.80 1.36
C ARG A 44 -6.17 -3.50 2.68
N TYR A 45 -6.12 -4.82 2.66
CA TYR A 45 -6.28 -5.67 3.83
C TYR A 45 -5.13 -6.68 3.90
N LEU A 46 -4.38 -6.65 5.01
CA LEU A 46 -3.21 -7.53 5.24
C LEU A 46 -2.20 -7.57 4.08
N GLY A 47 -2.00 -6.43 3.42
CA GLY A 47 -1.08 -6.31 2.30
C GLY A 47 -1.70 -6.56 0.93
N ILE A 48 -2.86 -7.22 0.85
CA ILE A 48 -3.59 -7.53 -0.38
C ILE A 48 -4.54 -6.40 -0.73
N THR A 49 -4.62 -6.05 -2.01
CA THR A 49 -5.54 -5.01 -2.49
C THR A 49 -6.81 -5.64 -3.07
N PHE A 50 -7.95 -5.11 -2.65
CA PHE A 50 -9.28 -5.52 -3.05
C PHE A 50 -10.05 -4.34 -3.66
N ASN A 51 -11.06 -4.65 -4.48
CA ASN A 51 -12.12 -3.74 -4.92
C ASN A 51 -13.48 -4.44 -4.74
N SER A 52 -14.58 -3.83 -5.21
CA SER A 52 -15.92 -4.44 -5.11
C SER A 52 -16.09 -5.78 -5.83
N TYR A 53 -15.19 -6.13 -6.75
CA TYR A 53 -15.20 -7.39 -7.50
C TYR A 53 -14.33 -8.49 -6.87
N GLY A 54 -13.56 -8.17 -5.82
CA GLY A 54 -12.67 -9.11 -5.14
C GLY A 54 -11.21 -8.65 -5.18
N ILE A 55 -10.28 -9.58 -5.39
CA ILE A 55 -8.84 -9.30 -5.41
C ILE A 55 -8.51 -8.51 -6.68
N ASN A 56 -7.86 -7.35 -6.55
CA ASN A 56 -7.39 -6.57 -7.69
C ASN A 56 -5.96 -7.00 -8.07
N GLN A 57 -5.85 -8.15 -8.74
CA GLN A 57 -4.56 -8.75 -9.09
C GLN A 57 -3.71 -7.84 -9.99
N LYS A 58 -4.31 -7.23 -11.01
CA LYS A 58 -3.63 -6.31 -11.93
C LYS A 58 -2.99 -5.13 -11.20
N PHE A 59 -3.73 -4.50 -10.29
CA PHE A 59 -3.19 -3.41 -9.49
C PHE A 59 -2.03 -3.85 -8.59
N MET A 60 -2.10 -5.06 -8.03
CA MET A 60 -0.98 -5.60 -7.24
C MET A 60 0.25 -5.88 -8.10
N GLU A 61 0.07 -6.39 -9.31
CA GLU A 61 1.14 -6.60 -10.29
C GLU A 61 1.78 -5.25 -10.69
N ASP A 62 0.97 -4.24 -11.00
CA ASP A 62 1.43 -2.90 -11.34
C ASP A 62 2.26 -2.26 -10.19
N ILE A 63 1.81 -2.41 -8.94
CA ILE A 63 2.57 -1.95 -7.76
C ILE A 63 3.89 -2.71 -7.64
N LEU A 64 3.89 -4.03 -7.86
CA LEU A 64 5.08 -4.85 -7.76
C LEU A 64 6.11 -4.43 -8.81
N LEU A 65 5.69 -4.26 -10.06
CA LEU A 65 6.52 -3.78 -11.16
C LEU A 65 7.09 -2.39 -10.87
N SER A 66 6.26 -1.45 -10.42
CA SER A 66 6.69 -0.10 -10.03
C SER A 66 7.76 -0.13 -8.93
N ASN A 67 7.60 -1.00 -7.93
CA ASN A 67 8.59 -1.16 -6.86
C ASN A 67 9.91 -1.78 -7.36
N ILE A 68 9.83 -2.73 -8.30
CA ILE A 68 11.01 -3.33 -8.92
C ILE A 68 11.76 -2.26 -9.72
N ASP A 69 11.06 -1.47 -10.54
CA ASP A 69 11.67 -0.40 -11.34
C ASP A 69 12.33 0.66 -10.48
N ALA A 70 11.66 1.08 -9.40
CA ALA A 70 12.21 2.03 -8.45
C ALA A 70 13.51 1.50 -7.81
N LYS A 71 13.51 0.22 -7.39
CA LYS A 71 14.70 -0.43 -6.82
C LYS A 71 15.82 -0.59 -7.86
N ALA A 72 15.50 -1.01 -9.08
CA ALA A 72 16.45 -1.16 -10.17
C ALA A 72 17.14 0.18 -10.50
N LYS A 73 16.37 1.28 -10.53
CA LYS A 73 16.87 2.64 -10.74
C LYS A 73 17.81 3.11 -9.63
N ILE A 74 17.54 2.74 -8.38
CA ILE A 74 18.43 3.05 -7.26
C ILE A 74 19.75 2.26 -7.39
N LEU A 75 19.67 0.97 -7.72
CA LEU A 75 20.83 0.10 -7.87
C LEU A 75 21.72 0.53 -9.04
N SER A 76 21.14 0.95 -10.17
CA SER A 76 21.90 1.44 -11.33
C SER A 76 22.62 2.75 -11.04
N LYS A 77 21.99 3.69 -10.32
CA LYS A 77 22.66 4.91 -9.84
C LYS A 77 23.84 4.59 -8.93
N LYS A 78 23.68 3.62 -8.03
CA LYS A 78 24.75 3.18 -7.13
C LYS A 78 25.92 2.57 -7.89
N SER A 79 25.67 1.75 -8.93
CA SER A 79 26.74 1.16 -9.73
C SER A 79 27.51 2.19 -10.56
N MET A 80 26.84 3.24 -11.07
CA MET A 80 27.51 4.36 -11.75
C MET A 80 28.44 5.16 -10.82
N ASN A 81 28.01 5.45 -9.60
CA ASN A 81 28.84 6.16 -8.62
C ASN A 81 30.09 5.36 -8.22
N ILE A 82 29.99 4.02 -8.14
CA ILE A 82 31.15 3.17 -7.88
C ILE A 82 32.16 3.25 -9.04
N ARG A 83 31.70 3.23 -10.29
CA ARG A 83 32.57 3.31 -11.48
C ARG A 83 33.31 4.66 -11.59
N GLN A 84 32.66 5.76 -11.22
CA GLN A 84 33.27 7.09 -11.17
C GLN A 84 34.28 7.23 -10.02
N GLY A 85 34.03 6.60 -8.87
CA GLY A 85 34.99 6.56 -7.76
C GLY A 85 36.25 5.74 -8.06
N THR A 86 36.17 4.72 -8.92
CA THR A 86 37.33 3.92 -9.33
C THR A 86 38.16 4.54 -10.45
N THR A 87 37.58 5.37 -11.32
CA THR A 87 38.32 5.99 -12.44
C THR A 87 39.28 7.08 -11.98
N ASN A 88 39.00 7.76 -10.87
CA ASN A 88 39.88 8.82 -10.32
C ASN A 88 41.07 8.30 -9.48
N LYS A 89 41.27 6.99 -9.34
CA LYS A 89 42.38 6.42 -8.54
C LYS A 89 43.60 5.95 -9.34
N TYR A 90 43.57 6.01 -10.67
CA TYR A 90 44.65 5.47 -11.53
C TYR A 90 45.13 6.44 -12.62
N SER A 91 45.07 7.75 -12.40
CA SER A 91 45.83 8.70 -13.24
C SER A 91 47.25 8.82 -12.72
N PHE A 92 48.12 7.87 -13.11
CA PHE A 92 49.57 8.09 -13.06
C PHE A 92 49.94 8.98 -14.23
N THR A 93 50.39 10.20 -13.92
CA THR A 93 51.12 11.06 -14.87
C THR A 93 52.50 10.42 -15.09
N ILE A 94 52.84 10.14 -16.34
CA ILE A 94 54.18 9.71 -16.78
C ILE A 94 55.17 10.87 -16.59
#